data_AF-A0A433P5K7-F1
#
_entry.id   AF-A0A433P5K7-F1
#
_cell.length_a   1.000
_cell.length_b   1.000
_cell.length_c   1.000
_cell.angle_alpha   90.00
_cell.angle_beta   90.00
_cell.angle_gamma   90.00
#
_symmetry.space_group_name_H-M   'P 1'
#
loop_
_entity.id
_entity.type
_entity.pdbx_description
1 polymer ?
#
loop_
_entity_poly.entity_id
_entity_poly.type
_entity_poly.pdbx_seq_one_letter_code
_entity_poly.pdbx_strand_id
1 'polypeptide(L)'
;MSQQILDFLTTSKDNITSLGTEYIPHVLTNISTGQVVGYITAAMVLALSYRIYNMTMVPQKLRHLPHVPFSKTFPTIINPVPVDIYENDLYITHYKEHGLVVEMQEGIWRVSIANPEYAKKLLMRLETFQKKGIFFGPTDSRLMARFLGSNNILFQNGLDWKRHRKIANPAFHRAMPVKLFGDLTQVLFKRLEAEGNRIDVHDYMQRFTLDVIGMAGFGFNFNVSYNTISHSMEDAKNQWVTIYNEIIKGGAVISFAVFPWVERYFLWALPKRRELHKKLDKLNGLLSEIIENKKRIIRQEGYETSGDDDTEKDLLTMMIEANETEKLGGLSDQELK
;
A
#
# COMPACT_ATOMS: atom_id res chain seq x y z
N MET A 1 -8.15 -0.05 47.09
CA MET A 1 -8.81 -0.67 45.91
C MET A 1 -7.79 -1.30 44.94
N SER A 2 -6.58 -0.73 44.76
CA SER A 2 -5.54 -1.27 43.85
C SER A 2 -4.88 -2.58 44.32
N GLN A 3 -4.65 -2.74 45.63
CA GLN A 3 -3.90 -3.90 46.16
C GLN A 3 -4.71 -5.21 46.11
N GLN A 4 -6.00 -5.15 46.45
CA GLN A 4 -6.89 -6.32 46.45
C GLN A 4 -7.13 -6.91 45.05
N ILE A 5 -7.09 -6.08 44.00
CA ILE A 5 -7.21 -6.55 42.62
C ILE A 5 -5.91 -7.21 42.17
N LEU A 6 -4.76 -6.65 42.57
CA LEU A 6 -3.46 -7.24 42.29
C LEU A 6 -3.31 -8.60 42.96
N ASP A 7 -3.72 -8.69 44.24
CA ASP A 7 -3.69 -9.93 45.02
C ASP A 7 -4.66 -10.97 44.45
N PHE A 8 -5.84 -10.56 43.95
CA PHE A 8 -6.77 -11.48 43.29
C PHE A 8 -6.21 -12.03 41.97
N LEU A 9 -5.52 -11.20 41.17
CA LEU A 9 -4.91 -11.61 39.92
C LEU A 9 -3.68 -12.50 40.11
N THR A 10 -2.84 -12.23 41.12
CA THR A 10 -1.72 -13.11 41.49
C THR A 10 -2.23 -14.43 42.04
N THR A 11 -3.21 -14.42 42.95
CA THR A 11 -3.83 -15.65 43.48
C THR A 11 -4.53 -16.45 42.37
N SER A 12 -5.18 -15.79 41.40
CA SER A 12 -5.78 -16.47 40.24
C SER A 12 -4.71 -17.08 39.32
N LYS A 13 -3.60 -16.40 39.11
CA LYS A 13 -2.49 -16.91 38.29
C LYS A 13 -1.80 -18.08 38.99
N ASP A 14 -1.55 -17.97 40.28
CA ASP A 14 -0.95 -19.04 41.08
C ASP A 14 -1.88 -20.25 41.20
N ASN A 15 -3.20 -20.05 41.30
CA ASN A 15 -4.18 -21.12 41.26
C ASN A 15 -4.27 -21.82 39.90
N ILE A 16 -4.19 -21.09 38.78
CA ILE A 16 -4.15 -21.70 37.43
C ILE A 16 -2.84 -22.47 37.24
N THR A 17 -1.74 -21.94 37.77
CA THR A 17 -0.42 -22.58 37.68
C THR A 17 -0.36 -23.84 38.56
N SER A 18 -0.95 -23.80 39.76
CA SER A 18 -1.03 -24.94 40.69
C SER A 18 -1.96 -26.05 40.17
N LEU A 19 -3.15 -25.70 39.69
CA LEU A 19 -4.07 -26.62 39.00
C LEU A 19 -3.41 -27.24 37.77
N GLY A 20 -2.64 -26.45 37.01
CA GLY A 20 -1.82 -26.95 35.92
C GLY A 20 -0.79 -27.97 36.41
N THR A 21 0.03 -27.65 37.41
CA THR A 21 1.10 -28.54 37.89
C THR A 21 0.61 -29.80 38.59
N GLU A 22 -0.59 -29.80 39.20
CA GLU A 22 -1.14 -30.95 39.93
C GLU A 22 -1.95 -31.90 39.02
N TYR A 23 -2.70 -31.36 38.04
CA TYR A 23 -3.52 -32.17 37.14
C TYR A 23 -2.85 -32.54 35.82
N ILE A 24 -1.96 -31.71 35.27
CA ILE A 24 -1.26 -32.01 34.00
C ILE A 24 -0.47 -33.32 34.09
N PRO A 25 0.26 -33.66 35.18
CA PRO A 25 0.95 -34.95 35.29
C PRO A 25 -0.02 -36.14 35.38
N HIS A 26 -1.16 -36.01 36.07
CA HIS A 26 -2.15 -37.10 36.21
C HIS A 26 -2.99 -37.32 34.94
N VAL A 27 -3.22 -36.26 34.16
CA VAL A 27 -3.90 -36.33 32.86
C VAL A 27 -2.93 -36.84 31.78
N LEU A 28 -1.67 -36.40 31.77
CA LEU A 28 -0.68 -36.85 30.79
C LEU A 28 -0.14 -38.26 31.04
N THR A 29 -0.15 -38.77 32.28
CA THR A 29 0.26 -40.16 32.59
C THR A 29 -0.72 -41.22 32.09
N ASN A 30 -1.99 -40.85 31.88
CA ASN A 30 -3.06 -41.75 31.42
C ASN A 30 -3.41 -41.60 29.93
N ILE A 31 -2.74 -40.70 29.21
CA ILE A 31 -2.99 -40.45 27.79
C ILE A 31 -1.82 -41.00 27.01
N SER A 32 -2.07 -42.01 26.16
CA SER A 32 -1.02 -42.54 25.28
C SER A 32 -0.53 -41.43 24.34
N THR A 33 0.73 -41.49 23.91
CA THR A 33 1.29 -40.52 22.96
C THR A 33 0.39 -40.35 21.71
N GLY A 34 -0.30 -41.42 21.28
CA GLY A 34 -1.26 -41.38 20.18
C GLY A 34 -2.53 -40.57 20.48
N GLN A 35 -3.05 -40.61 21.71
CA GLN A 35 -4.19 -39.79 22.12
C GLN A 35 -3.81 -38.31 22.26
N VAL A 36 -2.62 -37.99 22.79
CA VAL A 36 -2.11 -36.60 22.81
C VAL A 36 -2.00 -36.05 21.39
N VAL A 37 -1.40 -36.80 20.46
CA VAL A 37 -1.32 -36.42 19.03
C VAL A 37 -2.72 -36.25 18.42
N GLY A 38 -3.67 -37.12 18.77
CA GLY A 38 -5.06 -37.02 18.35
C GLY A 38 -5.73 -35.71 18.81
N TYR A 39 -5.61 -35.35 20.09
CA TYR A 39 -6.17 -34.11 20.63
C TYR A 39 -5.52 -32.86 20.03
N ILE A 40 -4.19 -32.86 19.87
CA ILE A 40 -3.47 -31.74 19.23
C ILE A 40 -3.94 -31.60 17.77
N THR A 41 -4.05 -32.70 17.03
CA THR A 41 -4.51 -32.67 15.64
C THR A 41 -5.94 -32.15 15.54
N ALA A 42 -6.85 -32.63 16.40
CA ALA A 42 -8.23 -32.15 16.44
C ALA A 42 -8.31 -30.65 16.79
N ALA A 43 -7.53 -30.19 17.77
CA ALA A 43 -7.47 -28.78 18.14
C ALA A 43 -6.94 -27.91 16.99
N MET A 44 -5.89 -28.36 16.28
CA MET A 44 -5.38 -27.67 15.09
C MET A 44 -6.42 -27.60 13.97
N VAL A 45 -7.13 -28.71 13.70
CA VAL A 45 -8.19 -28.75 12.68
C VAL A 45 -9.35 -27.83 13.06
N LEU A 46 -9.79 -27.82 14.32
CA LEU A 46 -10.84 -26.92 14.79
C LEU A 46 -10.41 -25.45 14.70
N ALA A 47 -9.19 -25.12 15.12
CA ALA A 47 -8.65 -23.77 15.03
C ALA A 47 -8.53 -23.31 13.56
N LEU A 48 -8.07 -24.17 12.67
CA LEU A 48 -8.00 -23.89 11.24
C LEU A 48 -9.39 -23.72 10.63
N SER A 49 -10.33 -24.60 10.98
CA SER A 49 -11.72 -24.54 10.50
C SER A 49 -12.42 -23.27 10.98
N TYR A 50 -12.24 -22.91 12.24
CA TYR A 50 -12.76 -21.65 12.80
C TYR A 50 -12.14 -20.44 12.11
N ARG A 51 -10.82 -20.46 11.83
CA ARG A 51 -10.15 -19.38 11.10
C ARG A 51 -10.66 -19.25 9.67
N ILE A 52 -10.87 -20.36 8.96
CA ILE A 52 -11.45 -20.38 7.61
C ILE A 52 -12.90 -19.86 7.66
N TYR A 53 -13.70 -20.31 8.62
CA TYR A 53 -15.06 -19.83 8.83
C TYR A 53 -15.08 -18.31 9.05
N ASN A 54 -14.28 -17.81 9.98
CA ASN A 54 -14.23 -16.38 10.30
C ASN A 54 -13.71 -15.52 9.13
N MET A 55 -12.85 -16.08 8.27
CA MET A 55 -12.36 -15.40 7.07
C MET A 55 -13.41 -15.38 5.96
N THR A 56 -14.14 -16.48 5.75
CA THR A 56 -15.03 -16.67 4.59
C THR A 56 -16.49 -16.30 4.84
N MET A 57 -16.91 -16.20 6.10
CA MET A 57 -18.29 -15.85 6.44
C MET A 57 -18.44 -14.37 6.73
N VAL A 58 -19.55 -13.79 6.28
CA VAL A 58 -19.89 -12.41 6.58
C VAL A 58 -19.96 -12.22 8.10
N PRO A 59 -19.26 -11.23 8.67
CA PRO A 59 -19.28 -10.95 10.10
C PRO A 59 -20.70 -10.77 10.60
N GLN A 60 -21.05 -11.38 11.73
CA GLN A 60 -22.42 -11.40 12.26
C GLN A 60 -23.03 -9.99 12.37
N LYS A 61 -22.22 -9.01 12.77
CA LYS A 61 -22.64 -7.59 12.91
C LYS A 61 -23.01 -6.94 11.57
N LEU A 62 -22.59 -7.49 10.42
CA LEU A 62 -22.81 -6.93 9.09
C LEU A 62 -23.84 -7.73 8.27
N ARG A 63 -24.29 -8.90 8.74
CA ARG A 63 -25.22 -9.78 8.00
C ARG A 63 -26.59 -9.15 7.72
N HIS A 64 -26.96 -8.11 8.46
CA HIS A 64 -28.20 -7.36 8.25
C HIS A 64 -28.14 -6.41 7.04
N LEU A 65 -26.95 -6.19 6.48
CA LEU A 65 -26.75 -5.38 5.28
C LEU A 65 -26.75 -6.26 4.02
N PRO A 66 -27.08 -5.69 2.84
CA PRO A 66 -26.89 -6.36 1.56
C PRO A 66 -25.45 -6.83 1.42
N HIS A 67 -25.23 -8.07 1.03
CA HIS A 67 -23.89 -8.64 1.01
C HIS A 67 -23.70 -9.65 -0.12
N VAL A 68 -22.47 -9.71 -0.62
CA VAL A 68 -22.06 -10.74 -1.58
C VAL A 68 -21.34 -11.86 -0.82
N PRO A 69 -21.81 -13.12 -0.91
CA PRO A 69 -21.17 -14.23 -0.22
C PRO A 69 -19.80 -14.55 -0.83
N PHE A 70 -18.86 -15.01 0.00
CA PHE A 70 -17.51 -15.38 -0.43
C PHE A 70 -17.49 -16.42 -1.55
N SER A 71 -18.49 -17.31 -1.62
CA SER A 71 -18.60 -18.31 -2.69
C SER A 71 -18.73 -17.69 -4.09
N LYS A 72 -19.28 -16.48 -4.22
CA LYS A 72 -19.35 -15.76 -5.50
C LYS A 72 -18.06 -14.99 -5.81
N THR A 73 -17.34 -14.54 -4.79
CA THR A 73 -16.06 -13.81 -4.93
C THR A 73 -14.87 -14.77 -5.10
N PHE A 74 -14.92 -15.97 -4.55
CA PHE A 74 -13.79 -16.91 -4.58
C PHE A 74 -13.34 -17.32 -6.00
N PRO A 75 -14.24 -17.58 -6.96
CA PRO A 75 -13.85 -17.88 -8.34
C PRO A 75 -13.00 -16.78 -8.99
N THR A 76 -13.24 -15.50 -8.67
CA THR A 76 -12.47 -14.37 -9.23
C THR A 76 -11.06 -14.27 -8.64
N ILE A 77 -10.83 -14.84 -7.45
CA ILE A 77 -9.51 -14.94 -6.83
C ILE A 77 -8.66 -16.01 -7.53
N ILE A 78 -9.27 -17.13 -7.92
CA ILE A 78 -8.60 -18.23 -8.64
C ILE A 78 -8.40 -17.87 -10.11
N ASN A 79 -9.46 -17.35 -10.74
CA ASN A 79 -9.48 -16.97 -12.14
C ASN A 79 -9.77 -15.47 -12.22
N PRO A 80 -8.71 -14.62 -12.22
CA PRO A 80 -8.87 -13.18 -12.29
C PRO A 80 -9.62 -12.80 -13.57
N VAL A 81 -10.74 -12.09 -13.39
CA VAL A 81 -11.52 -11.47 -14.46
C VAL A 81 -11.29 -9.95 -14.42
N PRO A 82 -11.46 -9.24 -15.56
CA PRO A 82 -11.41 -7.78 -15.59
C PRO A 82 -12.31 -7.13 -14.52
N VAL A 83 -11.84 -5.99 -14.00
CA VAL A 83 -12.43 -5.34 -12.84
C VAL A 83 -13.87 -4.92 -13.09
N ASP A 84 -14.10 -4.30 -14.24
CA ASP A 84 -15.39 -3.84 -14.73
C ASP A 84 -16.43 -4.96 -14.81
N ILE A 85 -16.03 -6.13 -15.29
CA ILE A 85 -16.92 -7.29 -15.43
C ILE A 85 -17.36 -7.78 -14.06
N TYR A 86 -16.42 -8.05 -13.14
CA TYR A 86 -16.81 -8.57 -11.82
C TYR A 86 -17.60 -7.53 -11.01
N GLU A 87 -17.27 -6.24 -11.13
CA GLU A 87 -17.99 -5.20 -10.39
C GLU A 87 -19.45 -5.11 -10.84
N ASN A 88 -19.66 -5.14 -12.15
CA ASN A 88 -21.00 -5.11 -12.73
C ASN A 88 -21.83 -6.34 -12.33
N ASP A 89 -21.24 -7.53 -12.41
CA ASP A 89 -21.95 -8.79 -12.15
C ASP A 89 -22.26 -9.02 -10.66
N LEU A 90 -21.36 -8.60 -9.76
CA LEU A 90 -21.47 -8.91 -8.33
C LEU A 90 -22.00 -7.75 -7.48
N TYR A 91 -21.61 -6.51 -7.77
CA TYR A 91 -21.78 -5.41 -6.83
C TYR A 91 -22.74 -4.32 -7.32
N ILE A 92 -22.73 -3.97 -8.61
CA ILE A 92 -23.52 -2.85 -9.16
C ILE A 92 -25.02 -2.97 -8.88
N THR A 93 -25.61 -4.16 -8.98
CA THR A 93 -27.04 -4.36 -8.67
C THR A 93 -27.36 -4.02 -7.21
N HIS A 94 -26.53 -4.46 -6.27
CA HIS A 94 -26.70 -4.16 -4.84
C HIS A 94 -26.53 -2.66 -4.56
N TYR A 95 -25.59 -2.00 -5.22
CA TYR A 95 -25.43 -0.54 -5.10
C TYR A 95 -26.65 0.21 -5.63
N LYS A 96 -27.26 -0.22 -6.74
CA LYS A 96 -28.46 0.41 -7.30
C LYS A 96 -29.66 0.31 -6.36
N GLU A 97 -29.82 -0.81 -5.67
CA GLU A 97 -30.96 -1.04 -4.78
C GLU A 97 -30.80 -0.38 -3.40
N HIS A 98 -29.60 -0.45 -2.82
CA HIS A 98 -29.39 -0.08 -1.41
C HIS A 98 -28.34 1.03 -1.20
N GLY A 99 -27.56 1.36 -2.22
CA GLY A 99 -26.49 2.36 -2.12
C GLY A 99 -25.26 1.92 -1.33
N LEU A 100 -25.24 0.68 -0.83
CA LEU A 100 -24.12 0.06 -0.12
C LEU A 100 -24.18 -1.46 -0.26
N VAL A 101 -23.04 -2.11 -0.07
CA VAL A 101 -22.91 -3.58 -0.06
C VAL A 101 -21.78 -4.00 0.86
N VAL A 102 -21.95 -5.13 1.55
CA VAL A 102 -20.88 -5.81 2.28
C VAL A 102 -20.19 -6.76 1.32
N GLU A 103 -18.92 -6.52 1.10
CA GLU A 103 -18.09 -7.28 0.18
C GLU A 103 -16.79 -7.68 0.86
N MET A 104 -16.20 -8.78 0.38
CA MET A 104 -14.83 -9.13 0.75
C MET A 104 -13.91 -8.63 -0.34
N GLN A 105 -13.11 -7.61 -0.04
CA GLN A 105 -12.03 -7.18 -0.91
C GLN A 105 -10.69 -7.47 -0.23
N GLU A 106 -9.77 -8.06 -0.97
CA GLU A 106 -8.41 -8.36 -0.51
C GLU A 106 -8.38 -9.16 0.81
N GLY A 107 -9.33 -10.09 0.99
CA GLY A 107 -9.41 -10.96 2.17
C GLY A 107 -10.05 -10.30 3.41
N ILE A 108 -10.58 -9.09 3.29
CA ILE A 108 -11.19 -8.35 4.40
C ILE A 108 -12.64 -8.00 4.06
N TRP A 109 -13.55 -8.31 4.99
CA TRP A 109 -14.93 -7.89 4.92
C TRP A 109 -15.06 -6.39 5.20
N ARG A 110 -15.67 -5.67 4.26
CA ARG A 110 -15.88 -4.23 4.35
C ARG A 110 -17.28 -3.86 3.88
N VAL A 111 -17.76 -2.71 4.36
CA VAL A 111 -18.97 -2.07 3.83
C VAL A 111 -18.51 -1.09 2.75
N SER A 112 -18.84 -1.38 1.50
CA SER A 112 -18.60 -0.50 0.38
C SER A 112 -19.85 0.30 0.07
N ILE A 113 -19.67 1.54 -0.38
CA ILE A 113 -20.71 2.56 -0.42
C ILE A 113 -20.65 3.29 -1.75
N ALA A 114 -21.80 3.38 -2.41
CA ALA A 114 -21.99 4.11 -3.66
C ALA A 114 -22.99 5.27 -3.53
N ASN A 115 -23.72 5.35 -2.41
CA ASN A 115 -24.64 6.46 -2.16
C ASN A 115 -23.87 7.74 -1.73
N PRO A 116 -24.09 8.89 -2.38
CA PRO A 116 -23.36 10.13 -2.10
C PRO A 116 -23.63 10.71 -0.71
N GLU A 117 -24.83 10.52 -0.14
CA GLU A 117 -25.14 10.99 1.22
C GLU A 117 -24.39 10.19 2.28
N TYR A 118 -24.28 8.87 2.09
CA TYR A 118 -23.50 8.00 2.97
C TYR A 118 -22.00 8.33 2.85
N ALA A 119 -21.51 8.50 1.62
CA ALA A 119 -20.13 8.91 1.36
C ALA A 119 -19.80 10.24 2.05
N LYS A 120 -20.68 11.25 1.94
CA LYS A 120 -20.51 12.54 2.63
C LYS A 120 -20.42 12.36 4.15
N LYS A 121 -21.30 11.57 4.76
CA LYS A 121 -21.28 11.33 6.22
C LYS A 121 -19.97 10.68 6.69
N LEU A 122 -19.40 9.78 5.89
CA LEU A 122 -18.14 9.10 6.21
C LEU A 122 -16.93 10.00 6.00
N LEU A 123 -16.82 10.60 4.81
CA LEU A 123 -15.66 11.40 4.42
C LEU A 123 -15.54 12.71 5.21
N MET A 124 -16.64 13.21 5.78
CA MET A 124 -16.63 14.42 6.62
C MET A 124 -16.35 14.14 8.11
N ARG A 125 -16.26 12.87 8.53
CA ARG A 125 -16.05 12.47 9.95
C ARG A 125 -14.74 11.69 10.11
N LEU A 126 -13.63 12.32 9.74
CA LEU A 126 -12.30 11.70 9.69
C LEU A 126 -11.78 11.17 11.04
N GLU A 127 -12.26 11.72 12.16
CA GLU A 127 -11.89 11.23 13.50
C GLU A 127 -12.54 9.87 13.81
N THR A 128 -13.77 9.66 13.31
CA THR A 128 -14.50 8.40 13.48
C THR A 128 -14.12 7.39 12.41
N PHE A 129 -14.00 7.84 11.16
CA PHE A 129 -13.69 7.01 10.00
C PHE A 129 -12.30 7.33 9.49
N GLN A 130 -11.31 6.86 10.25
CA GLN A 130 -9.91 6.97 9.87
C GLN A 130 -9.60 6.07 8.68
N LYS A 131 -8.62 6.47 7.88
CA LYS A 131 -8.05 5.59 6.85
C LYS A 131 -7.49 4.36 7.55
N LYS A 132 -7.96 3.18 7.19
CA LYS A 132 -7.31 1.96 7.62
C LYS A 132 -6.09 1.75 6.74
N GLY A 133 -4.92 1.58 7.36
CA GLY A 133 -3.73 1.04 6.72
C GLY A 133 -3.96 -0.44 6.40
N ILE A 134 -4.91 -0.72 5.52
CA ILE A 134 -5.14 -2.04 4.97
C ILE A 134 -3.88 -2.31 4.17
N PHE A 135 -2.94 -3.06 4.78
CA PHE A 135 -1.67 -3.52 4.22
C PHE A 135 -0.38 -2.75 4.48
N PHE A 136 -0.34 -1.82 5.43
CA PHE A 136 0.84 -1.00 5.65
C PHE A 136 1.15 -0.81 7.14
N GLY A 137 1.26 -1.92 7.87
CA GLY A 137 1.92 -1.86 9.17
C GLY A 137 3.42 -1.59 9.00
N PRO A 138 4.10 -0.97 9.99
CA PRO A 138 5.53 -0.66 9.87
C PRO A 138 6.43 -1.89 9.71
N THR A 139 5.93 -3.09 9.98
CA THR A 139 6.63 -4.37 9.85
C THR A 139 6.16 -5.23 8.68
N ASP A 140 5.37 -4.65 7.77
CA ASP A 140 4.83 -5.37 6.63
C ASP A 140 5.87 -5.56 5.53
N SER A 141 6.25 -6.81 5.29
CA SER A 141 7.29 -7.18 4.35
C SER A 141 6.78 -7.50 2.94
N ARG A 142 5.47 -7.36 2.68
CA ARG A 142 4.89 -7.68 1.37
C ARG A 142 5.29 -6.66 0.31
N LEU A 143 5.33 -7.09 -0.94
CA LEU A 143 5.82 -6.29 -2.07
C LEU A 143 5.16 -4.91 -2.14
N MET A 144 3.83 -4.85 -2.14
CA MET A 144 3.10 -3.56 -2.20
C MET A 144 3.28 -2.73 -0.94
N ALA A 145 3.35 -3.38 0.23
CA ALA A 145 3.59 -2.69 1.49
C ALA A 145 4.95 -1.98 1.50
N ARG A 146 5.97 -2.67 0.98
CA ARG A 146 7.33 -2.14 0.83
C ARG A 146 7.45 -1.11 -0.30
N PHE A 147 6.62 -1.22 -1.34
CA PHE A 147 6.63 -0.28 -2.47
C PHE A 147 6.00 1.07 -2.09
N LEU A 148 4.81 1.05 -1.46
CA LEU A 148 4.12 2.28 -1.09
C LEU A 148 4.60 2.85 0.25
N GLY A 149 5.12 2.01 1.13
CA GLY A 149 5.46 2.38 2.50
C GLY A 149 4.23 2.59 3.39
N SER A 150 4.47 2.64 4.70
CA SER A 150 3.42 2.84 5.72
C SER A 150 3.34 4.26 6.26
N ASN A 151 4.42 5.04 6.14
CA ASN A 151 4.54 6.35 6.73
C ASN A 151 4.58 7.44 5.66
N ASN A 152 3.43 7.71 5.06
CA ASN A 152 3.26 8.71 4.02
C ASN A 152 1.90 9.41 4.11
N ILE A 153 1.75 10.50 3.36
CA ILE A 153 0.54 11.33 3.32
C ILE A 153 -0.73 10.58 2.90
N LEU A 154 -0.60 9.48 2.16
CA LEU A 154 -1.72 8.67 1.67
C LEU A 154 -2.34 7.85 2.81
N PHE A 155 -1.51 7.21 3.66
CA PHE A 155 -1.99 6.28 4.69
C PHE A 155 -2.06 6.85 6.11
N GLN A 156 -1.31 7.92 6.40
CA GLN A 156 -1.32 8.51 7.74
C GLN A 156 -2.65 9.22 8.06
N ASN A 157 -2.95 9.31 9.36
CA ASN A 157 -4.10 10.02 9.93
C ASN A 157 -3.65 11.04 10.99
N GLY A 158 -4.58 11.83 11.52
CA GLY A 158 -4.32 12.65 12.72
C GLY A 158 -3.17 13.65 12.57
N LEU A 159 -2.30 13.69 13.58
CA LEU A 159 -1.20 14.65 13.65
C LEU A 159 -0.11 14.38 12.61
N ASP A 160 0.25 13.12 12.37
CA ASP A 160 1.26 12.76 11.37
C ASP A 160 0.80 13.15 9.96
N TRP A 161 -0.46 12.88 9.61
CA TRP A 161 -1.02 13.37 8.34
C TRP A 161 -0.98 14.89 8.20
N LYS A 162 -1.30 15.63 9.27
CA LYS A 162 -1.20 17.09 9.29
C LYS A 162 0.25 17.54 9.08
N ARG A 163 1.24 16.87 9.69
CA ARG A 163 2.67 17.12 9.49
C ARG A 163 3.07 16.95 8.02
N HIS A 164 2.72 15.81 7.40
CA HIS A 164 2.97 15.58 5.98
C HIS A 164 2.33 16.64 5.07
N ARG A 165 1.04 16.98 5.30
CA ARG A 165 0.33 18.01 4.52
C ARG A 165 0.94 19.40 4.67
N LYS A 166 1.44 19.75 5.86
CA LYS A 166 2.07 21.06 6.11
C LYS A 166 3.27 21.27 5.19
N ILE A 167 4.07 20.22 4.97
CA ILE A 167 5.27 20.26 4.13
C ILE A 167 4.94 20.07 2.64
N ALA A 168 4.04 19.16 2.29
CA ALA A 168 3.72 18.86 0.90
C ALA A 168 2.84 19.93 0.22
N ASN A 169 1.84 20.50 0.90
CA ASN A 169 0.86 21.39 0.25
C ASN A 169 1.47 22.64 -0.39
N PRO A 170 2.41 23.37 0.26
CA PRO A 170 3.04 24.52 -0.37
C PRO A 170 3.73 24.15 -1.69
N ALA A 171 4.41 23.00 -1.73
CA ALA A 171 5.09 22.51 -2.94
C ALA A 171 4.08 22.27 -4.09
N PHE A 172 2.93 21.64 -3.80
CA PHE A 172 1.90 21.41 -4.82
C PHE A 172 1.12 22.66 -5.25
N HIS A 173 1.08 23.72 -4.43
CA HIS A 173 0.42 24.97 -4.81
C HIS A 173 1.35 25.92 -5.59
N ARG A 174 2.67 25.83 -5.37
CA ARG A 174 3.66 26.69 -6.03
C ARG A 174 4.17 26.10 -7.34
N ALA A 175 4.34 24.78 -7.42
CA ALA A 175 4.78 24.11 -8.64
C ALA A 175 3.75 24.29 -9.76
N MET A 176 4.12 24.97 -10.83
CA MET A 176 3.32 25.10 -12.04
C MET A 176 4.22 24.95 -13.28
N PRO A 177 4.78 23.74 -13.52
CA PRO A 177 5.81 23.55 -14.54
C PRO A 177 5.18 23.45 -15.95
N VAL A 178 4.43 24.47 -16.36
CA VAL A 178 3.66 24.51 -17.62
C VAL A 178 4.56 24.29 -18.83
N LYS A 179 5.77 24.87 -18.82
CA LYS A 179 6.77 24.68 -19.87
C LYS A 179 7.16 23.21 -20.01
N LEU A 180 7.48 22.53 -18.91
CA LEU A 180 7.80 21.10 -18.90
C LEU A 180 6.66 20.25 -19.49
N PHE A 181 5.41 20.52 -19.08
CA PHE A 181 4.24 19.84 -19.65
C PHE A 181 4.13 20.10 -21.16
N GLY A 182 4.34 21.34 -21.60
CA GLY A 182 4.35 21.72 -23.02
C GLY A 182 5.42 20.96 -23.80
N ASP A 183 6.65 20.97 -23.33
CA ASP A 183 7.80 20.31 -23.98
C ASP A 183 7.58 18.79 -24.11
N LEU A 184 7.18 18.12 -23.02
CA LEU A 184 6.88 16.69 -23.05
C LEU A 184 5.68 16.36 -23.94
N THR A 185 4.69 17.24 -24.04
CA THR A 185 3.54 17.06 -24.94
C THR A 185 3.97 17.13 -26.41
N GLN A 186 4.90 18.03 -26.74
CA GLN A 186 5.49 18.08 -28.08
C GLN A 186 6.27 16.80 -28.42
N VAL A 187 7.03 16.26 -27.45
CA VAL A 187 7.71 14.96 -27.61
C VAL A 187 6.69 13.84 -27.84
N LEU A 188 5.61 13.82 -27.06
CA LEU A 188 4.53 12.85 -27.22
C LEU A 188 3.94 12.89 -28.64
N PHE A 189 3.54 14.07 -29.14
CA PHE A 189 2.95 14.18 -30.47
C PHE A 189 3.91 13.72 -31.57
N LYS A 190 5.19 14.12 -31.52
CA LYS A 190 6.20 13.65 -32.48
C LYS A 190 6.32 12.12 -32.50
N ARG A 191 6.19 11.47 -31.34
CA ARG A 191 6.24 10.01 -31.24
C ARG A 191 4.98 9.35 -31.78
N LEU A 192 3.81 9.89 -31.46
CA LEU A 192 2.53 9.40 -31.99
C LEU A 192 2.46 9.53 -33.52
N GLU A 193 2.97 10.62 -34.09
CA GLU A 193 3.06 10.82 -35.54
C GLU A 193 3.99 9.80 -36.21
N ALA A 194 5.08 9.39 -35.55
CA ALA A 194 6.04 8.42 -36.07
C ALA A 194 5.56 6.96 -36.01
N GLU A 195 4.74 6.60 -35.00
CA GLU A 195 4.25 5.22 -34.78
C GLU A 195 3.14 4.83 -35.79
N GLY A 196 2.45 5.80 -36.38
CA GLY A 196 1.41 5.62 -37.39
C GLY A 196 -0.02 5.44 -36.83
N ASN A 197 -0.89 4.72 -37.55
CA ASN A 197 -2.34 4.75 -37.32
C ASN A 197 -2.87 3.87 -36.17
N ARG A 198 -2.02 3.08 -35.51
CA ARG A 198 -2.43 2.18 -34.41
C ARG A 198 -1.49 2.36 -33.24
N ILE A 199 -1.95 3.13 -32.25
CA ILE A 199 -1.18 3.47 -31.06
C ILE A 199 -1.83 2.86 -29.82
N ASP A 200 -1.01 2.33 -28.91
CA ASP A 200 -1.46 1.98 -27.56
C ASP A 200 -1.41 3.24 -26.68
N VAL A 201 -2.54 3.95 -26.62
CA VAL A 201 -2.64 5.21 -25.85
C VAL A 201 -2.32 4.99 -24.37
N HIS A 202 -2.65 3.83 -23.80
CA HIS A 202 -2.39 3.56 -22.39
C HIS A 202 -0.88 3.54 -22.11
N ASP A 203 -0.11 2.83 -22.93
CA ASP A 203 1.35 2.75 -22.80
C ASP A 203 2.03 4.13 -22.97
N TYR A 204 1.64 4.91 -23.97
CA TYR A 204 2.19 6.26 -24.16
C TYR A 204 1.83 7.23 -23.03
N MET A 205 0.58 7.21 -22.55
CA MET A 205 0.16 8.08 -21.44
C MET A 205 0.85 7.69 -20.14
N GLN A 206 1.09 6.40 -19.92
CA GLN A 206 1.86 5.94 -18.77
C GLN A 206 3.30 6.47 -18.82
N ARG A 207 3.97 6.36 -19.97
CA ARG A 207 5.35 6.85 -20.14
C ARG A 207 5.43 8.38 -20.00
N PHE A 208 4.54 9.09 -20.66
CA PHE A 208 4.41 10.55 -20.53
C PHE A 208 4.24 10.97 -19.07
N THR A 209 3.33 10.34 -18.33
CA THR A 209 3.11 10.68 -16.91
C THR A 209 4.29 10.31 -16.02
N LEU A 210 5.01 9.22 -16.29
CA LEU A 210 6.25 8.88 -15.58
C LEU A 210 7.35 9.92 -15.82
N ASP A 211 7.52 10.42 -17.04
CA ASP A 211 8.50 11.47 -17.34
C ASP A 211 8.12 12.79 -16.67
N VAL A 212 6.84 13.18 -16.73
CA VAL A 212 6.32 14.36 -16.03
C VAL A 212 6.58 14.25 -14.53
N ILE A 213 6.21 13.14 -13.89
CA ILE A 213 6.39 12.97 -12.44
C ILE A 213 7.87 12.91 -12.07
N GLY A 214 8.71 12.26 -12.87
CA GLY A 214 10.16 12.23 -12.67
C GLY A 214 10.73 13.64 -12.66
N MET A 215 10.43 14.43 -13.69
CA MET A 215 11.01 15.76 -13.87
C MET A 215 10.38 16.80 -12.94
N ALA A 216 9.06 16.92 -12.90
CA ALA A 216 8.35 17.89 -12.06
C ALA A 216 8.38 17.51 -10.57
N GLY A 217 8.39 16.22 -10.26
CA GLY A 217 8.36 15.72 -8.89
C GLY A 217 9.75 15.64 -8.27
N PHE A 218 10.71 15.07 -8.99
CA PHE A 218 12.03 14.71 -8.43
C PHE A 218 13.20 15.43 -9.09
N GLY A 219 12.96 16.27 -10.12
CA GLY A 219 14.02 16.83 -10.95
C GLY A 219 14.85 15.74 -11.65
N PHE A 220 14.26 14.56 -11.87
CA PHE A 220 14.95 13.37 -12.36
C PHE A 220 14.32 12.86 -13.65
N ASN A 221 15.13 12.66 -14.68
CA ASN A 221 14.68 11.97 -15.89
C ASN A 221 15.02 10.48 -15.78
N PHE A 222 14.00 9.62 -15.82
CA PHE A 222 14.13 8.15 -15.75
C PHE A 222 14.96 7.52 -16.89
N ASN A 223 15.43 8.31 -17.86
CA ASN A 223 16.13 7.83 -19.06
C ASN A 223 17.55 8.41 -19.20
N VAL A 224 18.17 8.87 -18.11
CA VAL A 224 19.59 9.19 -18.12
C VAL A 224 20.39 7.87 -18.11
N SER A 225 20.63 7.32 -19.29
CA SER A 225 21.79 6.44 -19.53
C SER A 225 22.98 7.36 -19.84
N TYR A 226 24.16 7.01 -19.35
CA TYR A 226 25.33 7.89 -19.11
C TYR A 226 25.75 8.88 -20.22
N ASN A 227 25.24 8.80 -21.46
CA ASN A 227 25.69 9.61 -22.58
C ASN A 227 24.56 10.21 -23.44
N THR A 228 23.27 10.11 -23.06
CA THR A 228 22.16 10.73 -23.80
C THR A 228 20.97 11.01 -22.88
N ILE A 229 20.47 12.24 -22.88
CA ILE A 229 19.17 12.55 -22.27
C ILE A 229 18.13 11.95 -23.20
N SER A 230 17.62 10.76 -22.85
CA SER A 230 16.47 10.18 -23.53
C SER A 230 15.18 10.44 -22.73
N HIS A 231 14.00 10.16 -23.29
CA HIS A 231 12.70 10.20 -22.60
C HIS A 231 12.11 8.79 -22.56
N SER A 232 11.15 8.49 -21.66
CA SER A 232 10.62 7.11 -21.53
C SER A 232 9.77 6.76 -22.74
N MET A 233 9.30 7.80 -23.43
CA MET A 233 8.68 7.73 -24.74
C MET A 233 9.65 7.36 -25.87
N GLU A 234 10.98 7.38 -25.66
CA GLU A 234 11.99 7.04 -26.68
C GLU A 234 12.44 5.58 -26.62
N ASP A 235 12.57 5.01 -25.42
CA ASP A 235 12.93 3.61 -25.24
C ASP A 235 11.84 2.86 -24.46
N ALA A 236 11.04 2.10 -25.21
CA ALA A 236 10.04 1.17 -24.66
C ALA A 236 10.63 0.13 -23.70
N LYS A 237 11.95 -0.11 -23.77
CA LYS A 237 12.69 -1.04 -22.90
C LYS A 237 13.43 -0.33 -21.78
N ASN A 238 13.06 0.91 -21.44
CA ASN A 238 13.62 1.59 -20.28
C ASN A 238 13.58 0.68 -19.03
N GLN A 239 14.73 0.53 -18.39
CA GLN A 239 14.92 -0.38 -17.27
C GLN A 239 14.00 -0.03 -16.09
N TRP A 240 13.82 1.25 -15.76
CA TRP A 240 13.04 1.73 -14.63
C TRP A 240 11.53 1.63 -14.87
N VAL A 241 11.07 1.94 -16.08
CA VAL A 241 9.67 1.73 -16.49
C VAL A 241 9.33 0.25 -16.45
N THR A 242 10.24 -0.61 -16.92
CA THR A 242 10.07 -2.07 -16.87
C THR A 242 9.99 -2.57 -15.43
N ILE A 243 10.93 -2.15 -14.57
CA ILE A 243 10.94 -2.51 -13.14
C ILE A 243 9.64 -2.06 -12.46
N TYR A 244 9.22 -0.81 -12.68
CA TYR A 244 7.96 -0.27 -12.14
C TYR A 244 6.77 -1.13 -12.57
N ASN A 245 6.65 -1.42 -13.87
CA ASN A 245 5.58 -2.23 -14.42
C ASN A 245 5.53 -3.64 -13.85
N GLU A 246 6.68 -4.28 -13.66
CA GLU A 246 6.76 -5.61 -13.06
C GLU A 246 6.37 -5.59 -11.58
N ILE A 247 6.76 -4.56 -10.83
CA ILE A 247 6.36 -4.39 -9.42
C ILE A 247 4.84 -4.17 -9.33
N ILE A 248 4.27 -3.26 -10.13
CA ILE A 248 2.83 -2.98 -10.13
C ILE A 248 2.03 -4.23 -10.53
N LYS A 249 2.42 -4.90 -11.62
CA LYS A 249 1.76 -6.16 -12.05
C LYS A 249 1.91 -7.26 -11.00
N GLY A 250 3.08 -7.39 -10.38
CA GLY A 250 3.31 -8.34 -9.29
C GLY A 250 2.51 -8.01 -8.03
N GLY A 251 2.32 -6.73 -7.75
CA GLY A 251 1.54 -6.22 -6.63
C GLY A 251 0.04 -6.42 -6.79
N ALA A 252 -0.46 -6.32 -8.02
CA ALA A 252 -1.86 -6.54 -8.39
C ALA A 252 -2.32 -8.01 -8.30
N VAL A 253 -1.42 -8.94 -7.95
CA VAL A 253 -1.77 -10.35 -7.79
C VAL A 253 -2.59 -10.55 -6.50
N ILE A 254 -3.91 -10.68 -6.68
CA ILE A 254 -4.93 -10.75 -5.61
C ILE A 254 -4.64 -11.85 -4.58
N SER A 255 -4.05 -12.99 -5.00
CA SER A 255 -3.77 -14.10 -4.09
C SER A 255 -2.83 -13.71 -2.94
N PHE A 256 -1.85 -12.82 -3.17
CA PHE A 256 -0.97 -12.33 -2.11
C PHE A 256 -1.64 -11.29 -1.20
N ALA A 257 -2.70 -10.64 -1.68
CA ALA A 257 -3.53 -9.76 -0.85
C ALA A 257 -4.45 -10.57 0.07
N VAL A 258 -5.09 -11.63 -0.45
CA VAL A 258 -6.00 -12.52 0.30
C VAL A 258 -5.23 -13.45 1.25
N PHE A 259 -4.05 -13.92 0.84
CA PHE A 259 -3.21 -14.83 1.63
C PHE A 259 -1.85 -14.19 1.98
N PRO A 260 -1.82 -13.12 2.79
CA PRO A 260 -0.61 -12.34 3.06
C PRO A 260 0.48 -13.17 3.78
N TRP A 261 0.09 -14.23 4.49
CA TRP A 261 1.00 -15.13 5.18
C TRP A 261 1.89 -15.93 4.22
N VAL A 262 1.44 -16.17 2.97
CA VAL A 262 2.23 -16.87 1.96
C VAL A 262 3.48 -16.08 1.62
N GLU A 263 3.32 -14.80 1.31
CA GLU A 263 4.47 -13.93 1.04
C GLU A 263 5.28 -13.68 2.31
N ARG A 264 4.64 -13.49 3.46
CA ARG A 264 5.36 -13.20 4.71
C ARG A 264 6.28 -14.33 5.17
N TYR A 265 5.83 -15.59 5.08
CA TYR A 265 6.55 -16.74 5.66
C TYR A 265 7.17 -17.67 4.61
N PHE A 266 6.62 -17.71 3.39
CA PHE A 266 7.04 -18.64 2.34
C PHE A 266 7.70 -17.95 1.14
N LEU A 267 8.14 -16.68 1.29
CA LEU A 267 8.86 -15.97 0.23
C LEU A 267 10.08 -16.76 -0.30
N TRP A 268 10.77 -17.50 0.57
CA TRP A 268 11.91 -18.33 0.22
C TRP A 268 11.58 -19.38 -0.86
N ALA A 269 10.36 -19.90 -0.87
CA ALA A 269 9.88 -20.90 -1.82
C ALA A 269 9.39 -20.30 -3.15
N LEU A 270 9.28 -18.96 -3.24
CA LEU A 270 8.71 -18.24 -4.39
C LEU A 270 9.80 -17.46 -5.14
N PRO A 271 10.57 -18.09 -6.06
CA PRO A 271 11.69 -17.43 -6.74
C PRO A 271 11.27 -16.19 -7.53
N LYS A 272 10.16 -16.24 -8.27
CA LYS A 272 9.63 -15.09 -9.01
C LYS A 272 9.25 -13.92 -8.09
N ARG A 273 8.67 -14.20 -6.91
CA ARG A 273 8.32 -13.16 -5.93
C ARG A 273 9.58 -12.53 -5.32
N ARG A 274 10.60 -13.34 -5.03
CA ARG A 274 11.90 -12.83 -4.57
C ARG A 274 12.56 -11.90 -5.58
N GLU A 275 12.49 -12.23 -6.86
CA GLU A 275 13.02 -11.38 -7.93
C GLU A 275 12.33 -10.00 -7.93
N LEU A 276 10.99 -9.96 -7.77
CA LEU A 276 10.25 -8.70 -7.65
C LEU A 276 10.70 -7.88 -6.44
N HIS A 277 10.95 -8.51 -5.29
CA HIS A 277 11.51 -7.79 -4.13
C HIS A 277 12.90 -7.22 -4.40
N LYS A 278 13.77 -7.93 -5.13
CA LYS A 278 15.09 -7.41 -5.51
C LYS A 278 14.98 -6.22 -6.47
N LYS A 279 14.04 -6.27 -7.42
CA LYS A 279 13.74 -5.15 -8.32
C LYS A 279 13.22 -3.95 -7.55
N LEU A 280 12.39 -4.18 -6.54
CA LEU A 280 11.95 -3.15 -5.61
C LEU A 280 13.10 -2.57 -4.76
N ASP A 281 14.06 -3.39 -4.33
CA ASP A 281 15.27 -2.91 -3.64
C ASP A 281 16.07 -1.96 -4.54
N LYS A 282 16.22 -2.32 -5.82
CA LYS A 282 16.91 -1.48 -6.83
C LYS A 282 16.19 -0.15 -7.04
N LEU A 283 14.86 -0.17 -7.17
CA LEU A 283 14.06 1.04 -7.33
C LEU A 283 14.13 1.94 -6.08
N ASN A 284 14.05 1.35 -4.89
CA ASN A 284 14.22 2.10 -3.64
C ASN A 284 15.60 2.74 -3.52
N GLY A 285 16.65 2.02 -3.95
CA GLY A 285 18.02 2.55 -3.98
C GLY A 285 18.14 3.79 -4.87
N LEU A 286 17.54 3.75 -6.07
CA LEU A 286 17.49 4.90 -6.97
C LEU A 286 16.80 6.11 -6.31
N LEU A 287 15.63 5.91 -5.71
CA LEU A 287 14.88 7.01 -5.07
C LEU A 287 15.68 7.63 -3.92
N SER A 288 16.36 6.79 -3.12
CA SER A 288 17.26 7.27 -2.06
C SER A 288 18.43 8.07 -2.60
N GLU A 289 19.06 7.62 -3.69
CA GLU A 289 20.15 8.34 -4.35
C GLU A 289 19.70 9.70 -4.90
N ILE A 290 18.50 9.78 -5.48
CA ILE A 290 17.91 11.04 -5.97
C ILE A 290 17.74 12.03 -4.80
N ILE A 291 17.16 11.59 -3.68
CA ILE A 291 16.95 12.43 -2.49
C ILE A 291 18.28 12.91 -1.93
N GLU A 292 19.27 12.03 -1.79
CA GLU A 292 20.58 12.37 -1.24
C GLU A 292 21.33 13.37 -2.13
N ASN A 293 21.34 13.13 -3.45
CA ASN A 293 21.94 14.05 -4.42
C ASN A 293 21.26 15.42 -4.38
N LYS A 294 19.92 15.46 -4.29
CA LYS A 294 19.17 16.72 -4.23
C LYS A 294 19.47 17.51 -2.97
N LYS A 295 19.50 16.85 -1.81
CA LYS A 295 19.92 17.48 -0.54
C LYS A 295 21.34 18.03 -0.62
N ARG A 296 22.26 17.32 -1.28
CA ARG A 296 23.64 17.78 -1.46
C ARG A 296 23.70 19.05 -2.30
N ILE A 297 22.94 19.12 -3.40
CA ILE A 297 22.87 20.31 -4.27
C ILE A 297 22.35 21.52 -3.48
N ILE A 298 21.22 21.37 -2.79
CA ILE A 298 20.61 22.44 -1.98
C ILE A 298 21.56 22.96 -0.90
N ARG A 299 22.36 22.07 -0.27
CA ARG A 299 23.36 22.47 0.73
C ARG A 299 24.56 23.21 0.12
N GLN A 300 24.93 22.90 -1.12
CA GLN A 300 26.08 23.50 -1.81
C GLN A 300 25.75 24.86 -2.43
N GLU A 301 24.56 25.02 -3.00
CA GLU A 301 24.13 26.26 -3.67
C GLU A 301 23.60 27.31 -2.69
N GLY A 302 23.41 26.93 -1.41
CA GLY A 302 22.85 27.78 -0.38
C GLY A 302 21.34 27.99 -0.55
N TYR A 303 20.64 28.24 0.56
CA TYR A 303 19.18 28.48 0.56
C TYR A 303 18.75 29.73 -0.23
N GLU A 304 19.71 30.58 -0.64
CA GLU A 304 19.48 31.89 -1.24
C GLU A 304 20.10 32.00 -2.64
N THR A 305 19.75 31.11 -3.57
CA THR A 305 19.90 31.46 -5.00
C THR A 305 18.81 30.82 -5.87
N SER A 306 17.62 31.41 -5.87
CA SER A 306 16.74 31.47 -7.04
C SER A 306 15.70 32.56 -6.80
N GLY A 307 16.15 33.82 -6.93
CA GLY A 307 15.23 34.91 -7.22
C GLY A 307 14.56 34.64 -8.56
N ASP A 308 13.25 34.84 -8.60
CA ASP A 308 12.36 34.73 -9.76
C ASP A 308 12.32 33.35 -10.44
N ASP A 309 11.70 32.36 -9.79
CA ASP A 309 10.48 31.68 -10.28
C ASP A 309 10.33 30.30 -9.59
N ASP A 310 9.73 30.29 -8.39
CA ASP A 310 9.37 29.05 -7.67
C ASP A 310 8.45 28.13 -8.50
N THR A 311 7.88 28.58 -9.62
CA THR A 311 6.96 27.79 -10.44
C THR A 311 7.65 26.68 -11.25
N GLU A 312 8.95 26.80 -11.54
CA GLU A 312 9.73 25.79 -12.26
C GLU A 312 10.53 24.84 -11.34
N LYS A 313 10.55 25.07 -10.02
CA LYS A 313 11.19 24.14 -9.07
C LYS A 313 10.45 22.81 -9.02
N ASP A 314 11.21 21.71 -8.93
CA ASP A 314 10.62 20.39 -8.70
C ASP A 314 10.07 20.25 -7.27
N LEU A 315 9.06 19.40 -7.12
CA LEU A 315 8.35 19.18 -5.87
C LEU A 315 9.28 18.76 -4.72
N LEU A 316 10.26 17.89 -4.99
CA LEU A 316 11.19 17.40 -3.99
C LEU A 316 12.07 18.53 -3.44
N THR A 317 12.55 19.45 -4.28
CA THR A 317 13.26 20.66 -3.83
C THR A 317 12.43 21.44 -2.82
N MET A 318 11.20 21.79 -3.20
CA MET A 318 10.31 22.56 -2.34
C MET A 318 9.96 21.82 -1.05
N MET A 319 9.79 20.49 -1.11
CA MET A 319 9.54 19.68 0.09
C MET A 319 10.75 19.63 1.01
N ILE A 320 11.98 19.52 0.49
CA ILE A 320 13.22 19.58 1.29
C ILE A 320 13.39 20.96 1.94
N GLU A 321 13.16 22.04 1.18
CA GLU A 321 13.24 23.42 1.69
C GLU A 321 12.24 23.69 2.82
N ALA A 322 10.99 23.26 2.63
CA ALA A 322 9.95 23.35 3.65
C ALA A 322 10.28 22.49 4.87
N ASN A 323 10.92 21.33 4.67
CA ASN A 323 11.27 20.40 5.74
C ASN A 323 12.32 20.97 6.70
N GLU A 324 13.39 21.57 6.16
CA GLU A 324 14.48 22.15 6.97
C GLU A 324 14.01 23.38 7.77
N THR A 325 13.02 24.12 7.25
CA THR A 325 12.37 25.23 7.97
C THR A 325 11.65 24.74 9.24
N GLU A 326 11.12 23.51 9.22
CA GLU A 326 10.28 22.95 10.28
C GLU A 326 11.06 22.23 11.40
N LYS A 327 12.40 22.07 11.28
CA LYS A 327 13.36 21.49 12.26
C LYS A 327 12.85 20.29 13.09
N LEU A 328 12.05 20.52 14.13
CA LEU A 328 11.50 19.51 15.05
C LEU A 328 10.23 18.81 14.53
N GLY A 329 9.56 19.38 13.51
CA GLY A 329 8.35 18.85 12.88
C GLY A 329 8.56 18.35 11.45
N GLY A 330 9.80 18.08 11.06
CA GLY A 330 10.14 17.62 9.71
C GLY A 330 9.78 16.17 9.40
N LEU A 331 9.78 15.82 8.12
CA LEU A 331 9.77 14.48 7.57
C LEU A 331 11.17 13.88 7.54
N SER A 332 11.25 12.60 7.87
CA SER A 332 12.43 11.76 7.65
C SER A 332 12.62 11.42 6.16
N ASP A 333 13.82 10.96 5.81
CA ASP A 333 14.15 10.58 4.43
C ASP A 333 13.28 9.43 3.92
N GLN A 334 12.87 8.55 4.83
CA GLN A 334 11.94 7.46 4.51
C GLN A 334 10.50 7.96 4.29
N GLU A 335 10.12 9.10 4.87
CA GLU A 335 8.82 9.75 4.64
C GLU A 335 8.81 10.65 3.40
N LEU A 336 9.99 11.11 2.95
CA LEU A 336 10.18 11.87 1.70
C LEU A 336 10.26 10.97 0.48
N LYS A 337 10.77 9.75 0.65
CA LYS A 337 10.84 8.70 -0.37
C LYS A 337 9.47 8.03 -0.57
#